data_AF-A0A851EFB5-F1
#
_entry.id   AF-A0A851EFB5-F1
#
_cell.length_a   1.000
_cell.length_b   1.000
_cell.length_c   1.000
_cell.angle_alpha   90.00
_cell.angle_beta   90.00
_cell.angle_gamma   90.00
#
_symmetry.space_group_name_H-M   'P 1'
#
loop_
_entity.id
_entity.type
_entity.pdbx_description
1 polymer ?
#
loop_
_entity_poly.entity_id
_entity_poly.type
_entity_poly.pdbx_seq_one_letter_code
_entity_poly.pdbx_strand_id
1 'polypeptide(L)' 'NRENAGIPDGSHPSPLAGVPVVSVFPALPPVPGEPNTLVCLVENIFPPALDIAWTLAGAPVTQGVTHSPYAPTGDLTFVR' A
#
# COMPACT_ATOMS: atom_id res chain seq x y z
N ASN A 1 30.66 31.43 -10.79
CA ASN A 1 29.54 31.73 -9.87
C ASN A 1 28.26 31.80 -10.68
N ARG A 2 27.50 30.70 -10.73
CA ARG A 2 26.08 30.70 -11.07
C ARG A 2 25.44 29.67 -10.16
N GLU A 3 24.68 30.19 -9.21
CA GLU A 3 23.65 29.45 -8.51
C GLU A 3 22.76 28.67 -9.49
N ASN A 4 22.48 27.43 -9.15
CA ASN A 4 21.13 26.90 -9.29
C ASN A 4 20.94 25.93 -8.13
N ALA A 5 20.46 26.48 -7.01
CA ALA A 5 19.91 25.70 -5.92
C ALA A 5 18.75 24.89 -6.51
N GLY A 6 18.90 23.56 -6.53
CA GLY A 6 17.84 22.66 -6.98
C GLY A 6 16.61 22.89 -6.13
N ILE A 7 15.53 23.32 -6.77
CA ILE A 7 14.18 23.33 -6.20
C ILE A 7 13.85 21.90 -5.74
N PRO A 8 13.28 21.67 -4.55
CA PRO A 8 12.76 20.36 -4.20
C PRO A 8 11.57 20.08 -5.13
N ASP A 9 11.77 19.27 -6.16
CA ASP A 9 10.70 18.80 -7.04
C ASP A 9 9.82 17.84 -6.24
N GLY A 10 8.74 18.37 -5.69
CA GLY A 10 7.80 17.64 -4.85
C GLY A 10 6.75 16.86 -5.64
N SER A 11 6.96 16.44 -6.89
CA SER A 11 5.87 15.80 -7.64
C SER A 11 6.23 14.84 -8.77
N HIS A 12 7.50 14.60 -9.13
CA HIS A 12 7.79 13.56 -10.13
C HIS A 12 7.94 12.18 -9.46
N PRO A 13 7.06 11.19 -9.72
CA PRO A 13 7.36 9.82 -9.33
C PRO A 13 8.66 9.44 -10.04
N SER A 14 9.68 9.08 -9.27
CA SER A 14 10.94 8.55 -9.83
C SER A 14 10.59 7.56 -10.94
N PRO A 15 11.25 7.55 -12.10
CA PRO A 15 10.94 6.61 -13.19
C PRO A 15 11.11 5.12 -12.79
N LEU A 16 11.62 4.87 -11.58
CA LEU A 16 11.78 3.56 -10.96
C LEU A 16 10.62 3.21 -10.01
N ALA A 17 9.71 4.14 -9.69
CA ALA A 17 8.62 3.89 -8.74
C ALA A 17 7.59 2.94 -9.34
N GLY A 18 7.27 1.88 -8.60
CA GLY A 18 6.21 0.94 -8.95
C GLY A 18 4.84 1.57 -8.74
N VAL A 19 3.89 1.27 -9.62
CA VAL A 19 2.47 1.61 -9.44
C VAL A 19 1.82 0.49 -8.65
N PRO A 20 1.42 0.69 -7.38
CA PRO A 20 0.90 -0.39 -6.57
C PRO A 20 -0.40 -0.95 -7.13
N VAL A 21 -0.51 -2.26 -7.18
CA VAL A 21 -1.74 -2.96 -7.59
C VAL A 21 -2.41 -3.48 -6.33
N VAL A 22 -3.68 -3.12 -6.12
CA VAL A 22 -4.40 -3.39 -4.87
C VAL A 22 -5.54 -4.37 -5.12
N SER A 23 -5.57 -5.44 -4.32
CA SER A 23 -6.68 -6.40 -4.27
C SER A 23 -7.20 -6.50 -2.84
N VAL A 24 -8.52 -6.29 -2.67
CA VAL A 24 -9.19 -6.43 -1.37
C VAL A 24 -10.19 -7.57 -1.41
N PHE A 25 -10.07 -8.52 -0.50
CA PHE A 25 -10.92 -9.70 -0.45
C PHE A 25 -11.11 -10.21 0.99
N PRO A 26 -12.21 -10.91 1.28
CA PRO A 26 -12.40 -11.52 2.58
C PRO A 26 -11.53 -12.78 2.73
N ALA A 27 -11.01 -13.03 3.93
CA ALA A 27 -10.20 -14.21 4.23
C ALA A 27 -11.01 -15.52 4.15
N LEU A 28 -12.31 -15.43 4.46
CA LEU A 28 -13.27 -16.53 4.37
C LEU A 28 -14.47 -16.12 3.50
N PRO A 29 -15.21 -17.08 2.90
CA PRO A 29 -16.49 -16.77 2.25
C PRO A 29 -17.42 -15.99 3.18
N PRO A 30 -18.04 -14.89 2.72
CA PRO A 30 -18.86 -14.04 3.59
C PRO A 30 -20.16 -14.74 4.00
N VAL A 31 -20.37 -14.90 5.31
CA VAL A 31 -21.58 -15.44 5.91
C VAL A 31 -22.21 -14.38 6.82
N PRO A 32 -23.49 -14.02 6.64
CA PRO A 32 -24.15 -13.03 7.49
C PRO A 32 -24.12 -13.43 8.97
N GLY A 33 -23.68 -12.51 9.82
CA GLY A 33 -23.60 -12.71 11.28
C GLY A 33 -22.30 -13.39 11.77
N GLU A 34 -21.44 -13.87 10.87
CA GLU A 34 -20.14 -14.43 11.23
C GLU A 34 -19.02 -13.39 11.10
N PRO A 35 -18.03 -13.39 12.02
CA PRO A 35 -16.87 -12.53 11.90
C PRO A 35 -16.00 -12.95 10.71
N ASN A 36 -15.35 -11.97 10.07
CA ASN A 36 -14.44 -12.20 8.96
C ASN A 36 -13.33 -11.14 8.97
N THR A 37 -12.24 -11.43 8.29
CA THR A 37 -11.10 -10.52 8.13
C THR A 37 -11.02 -10.08 6.67
N LEU A 38 -10.93 -8.78 6.42
CA LEU A 38 -10.58 -8.27 5.10
C LEU A 38 -9.07 -8.27 4.94
N VAL A 39 -8.60 -8.78 3.81
CA VAL A 39 -7.20 -8.78 3.41
C VAL A 39 -7.03 -7.75 2.29
N CYS A 40 -6.04 -6.88 2.43
CA CYS A 40 -5.59 -5.98 1.38
C CYS A 40 -4.21 -6.48 0.94
N LEU A 41 -4.14 -7.05 -0.25
CA LEU A 41 -2.88 -7.41 -0.90
C LEU A 41 -2.46 -6.25 -1.78
N VAL A 42 -1.24 -5.75 -1.56
CA VAL A 42 -0.64 -4.70 -2.38
C VAL A 42 0.60 -5.26 -3.07
N GLU A 43 0.60 -5.22 -4.40
CA GLU A 43 1.69 -5.72 -5.25
C GLU A 43 2.40 -4.57 -5.98
N ASN A 44 3.52 -4.87 -6.63
CA ASN A 44 4.30 -3.92 -7.43
C ASN A 44 4.76 -2.68 -6.63
N ILE A 45 5.12 -2.87 -5.37
CA ILE A 45 5.58 -1.79 -4.50
C ILE A 45 7.05 -1.54 -4.79
N PHE A 46 7.41 -0.32 -5.18
CA PHE A 46 8.80 0.13 -5.24
C PHE A 46 8.90 1.67 -5.18
N PRO A 47 9.80 2.26 -4.37
CA PRO A 47 10.51 1.63 -3.26
C PRO A 47 9.53 1.11 -2.18
N PRO A 48 9.97 0.32 -1.17
CA PRO A 48 9.09 -0.24 -0.13
C PRO A 48 8.65 0.83 0.90
N ALA A 49 7.86 1.80 0.43
CA ALA A 49 7.32 2.89 1.23
C ALA A 49 5.90 3.23 0.75
N LEU A 50 4.90 2.86 1.56
CA LEU A 50 3.49 3.18 1.35
C LEU A 50 2.72 3.23 2.67
N ASP A 51 1.61 3.95 2.66
CA ASP A 51 0.64 4.02 3.75
C ASP A 51 -0.65 3.27 3.35
N ILE A 52 -1.06 2.30 4.17
CA ILE A 52 -2.36 1.62 4.05
C ILE A 52 -3.25 2.10 5.19
N ALA A 53 -4.48 2.50 4.85
CA ALA A 53 -5.51 2.83 5.81
C ALA A 53 -6.81 2.13 5.42
N TRP A 54 -7.57 1.70 6.43
CA TRP A 54 -8.90 1.13 6.24
C TRP A 54 -9.96 2.15 6.57
N THR A 55 -11.04 2.17 5.78
CA THR A 55 -12.21 2.99 6.05
C THR A 55 -13.48 2.17 5.96
N LEU A 56 -14.43 2.43 6.86
CA LEU A 56 -15.79 1.92 6.79
C LEU A 56 -16.74 3.09 6.56
N ALA A 57 -17.38 3.12 5.39
CA ALA A 57 -18.25 4.23 4.99
C ALA A 57 -17.59 5.62 5.12
N GLY A 58 -16.29 5.71 4.79
CA GLY A 58 -15.50 6.95 4.87
C GLY A 58 -14.92 7.26 6.25
N ALA A 59 -15.30 6.55 7.31
CA ALA A 59 -14.71 6.71 8.63
C ALA A 59 -13.45 5.83 8.78
N PRO A 60 -12.34 6.34 9.31
CA PRO A 60 -11.11 5.56 9.49
C PRO A 60 -11.31 4.44 10.52
N VAL A 61 -10.77 3.25 10.21
CA VAL A 61 -10.76 2.08 11.08
C VAL A 61 -9.31 1.73 11.40
N THR A 62 -8.98 1.70 12.69
CA THR A 62 -7.63 1.35 13.18
C THR A 62 -7.64 0.18 14.15
N GLN A 63 -8.76 -0.07 14.83
CA GLN A 63 -8.91 -1.20 15.73
C GLN A 63 -8.93 -2.52 14.94
N GLY A 64 -8.09 -3.47 15.35
CA GLY A 64 -8.00 -4.78 14.71
C GLY A 64 -7.24 -4.79 13.39
N VAL A 65 -6.67 -3.65 12.95
CA VAL A 65 -5.83 -3.57 11.75
C VAL A 65 -4.41 -4.00 12.08
N THR A 66 -3.88 -4.92 11.29
CA THR A 66 -2.48 -5.36 11.34
C THR A 66 -1.86 -5.28 9.96
N HIS A 67 -0.60 -4.86 9.90
CA HIS A 67 0.14 -4.77 8.64
C HIS A 67 1.26 -5.82 8.63
N SER A 68 1.39 -6.51 7.50
CA SER A 68 2.54 -7.35 7.16
C SER A 68 3.80 -6.48 6.93
N PRO A 69 5.01 -7.04 7.08
CA PRO A 69 6.21 -6.43 6.52
C PRO A 69 6.20 -6.54 4.99
N TYR A 70 7.00 -5.72 4.31
CA TYR A 70 7.24 -5.90 2.88
C TYR A 70 7.98 -7.21 2.62
N ALA A 71 7.49 -8.00 1.67
CA ALA A 71 8.16 -9.20 1.18
C ALA A 71 8.69 -8.96 -0.25
N PRO A 72 9.96 -9.27 -0.53
CA PRO A 72 10.52 -9.11 -1.87
C PRO A 72 9.91 -10.13 -2.84
N THR A 73 9.76 -9.74 -4.10
CA THR A 73 9.34 -10.60 -5.22
C THR A 73 10.52 -10.96 -6.13
N GLY A 74 10.29 -11.85 -7.10
CA GLY A 74 11.28 -12.18 -8.13
C GLY A 74 11.56 -11.03 -9.10
N ASP A 75 10.67 -10.04 -9.17
CA ASP A 75 10.71 -8.95 -10.16
C ASP A 75 11.37 -7.68 -9.60
N LEU A 76 12.15 -7.81 -8.51
CA LEU A 76 12.78 -6.71 -7.77
C LEU A 76 11.78 -5.69 -7.20
N THR A 77 10.53 -6.10 -6.98
CA THR A 77 9.48 -5.32 -6.33
C THR A 77 9.14 -5.91 -4.96
N PHE A 78 8.19 -5.33 -4.25
CA PHE A 78 7.69 -5.83 -2.98
C PHE A 78 6.18 -6.07 -3.03
N VAL A 79 5.73 -7.03 -2.21
CA VAL A 79 4.33 -7.22 -1.83
C VAL A 79 4.15 -6.93 -0.35
N ARG A 80 2.92 -6.55 0.03
CA ARG A 80 2.53 -6.34 1.41
C ARG A 80 1.09 -6.81 1.61
#